data_AF-A0A9X1SCH6-F1
#
_entry.id   AF-A0A9X1SCH6-F1
#
_cell.length_a   1.000
_cell.length_b   1.000
_cell.length_c   1.000
_cell.angle_alpha   90.00
_cell.angle_beta   90.00
_cell.angle_gamma   90.00
#
_symmetry.space_group_name_H-M   'P 1'
#
loop_
_entity.id
_entity.type
_entity.pdbx_description
1 polymer ?
#
loop_
_entity_poly.entity_id
_entity_poly.type
_entity_poly.pdbx_seq_one_letter_code
_entity_poly.pdbx_strand_id
1 'polypeptide(L)' 'MSGKKSFQDLTSDQKKGLGILSSIQFLLAGAALVDIWRRPGSEINGPKAAWSAACAVNFIGPIAYFVFGRRRN' A
#
# COMPACT_ATOMS: atom_id res chain seq x y z
N MET A 1 18.59 5.34 -41.08
CA MET A 1 17.17 5.37 -40.65
C MET A 1 17.09 4.74 -39.27
N SER A 2 17.25 5.51 -38.20
CA SER A 2 17.21 4.98 -36.82
C SER A 2 15.76 4.81 -36.37
N GLY A 3 15.37 3.55 -36.15
CA GLY A 3 14.01 3.12 -35.84
C GLY A 3 13.45 3.78 -34.59
N LYS A 4 12.15 4.08 -34.65
CA LYS A 4 11.37 4.77 -33.62
C LYS A 4 11.47 3.99 -32.29
N LYS A 5 11.89 4.67 -31.22
CA LYS A 5 11.90 4.16 -29.85
C LYS A 5 10.52 3.63 -29.49
N SER A 6 10.43 2.31 -29.32
CA SER A 6 9.20 1.62 -28.97
C SER A 6 9.03 1.70 -27.46
N PHE A 7 7.79 1.64 -26.98
CA PHE A 7 7.44 1.56 -25.56
C PHE A 7 8.14 0.41 -24.81
N GLN A 8 8.86 -0.47 -25.51
CA GLN A 8 9.63 -1.59 -24.99
C GLN A 8 11.05 -1.21 -24.50
N ASP A 9 11.52 0.03 -24.72
CA ASP A 9 12.81 0.55 -24.22
C ASP A 9 12.72 1.19 -22.82
N LEU A 10 11.59 1.03 -22.12
CA LEU A 10 11.58 1.12 -20.66
C LEU A 10 11.94 -0.26 -20.17
N THR A 11 13.09 -0.39 -19.50
CA THR A 11 13.65 -1.65 -18.98
C THR A 11 12.51 -2.59 -18.57
N SER A 12 12.41 -3.77 -19.18
CA SER A 12 11.36 -4.75 -18.86
C SER A 12 11.22 -4.95 -17.34
N ASP A 13 12.32 -4.82 -16.62
CA ASP A 13 12.40 -4.81 -15.15
C ASP A 13 11.71 -3.62 -14.45
N GLN A 14 11.72 -2.41 -15.01
CA GLN A 14 11.06 -1.24 -14.42
C GLN A 14 9.54 -1.32 -14.52
N LYS A 15 9.00 -1.77 -15.67
CA LYS A 15 7.55 -2.00 -15.82
C LYS A 15 7.08 -3.16 -14.95
N LYS A 16 7.86 -4.25 -14.91
CA LYS A 16 7.60 -5.39 -14.03
C LYS A 16 7.67 -4.98 -12.56
N GLY A 17 8.67 -4.19 -12.18
CA GLY A 17 8.84 -3.63 -10.84
C GLY A 17 7.68 -2.72 -10.44
N LEU A 18 7.23 -1.83 -11.33
CA LEU A 18 6.05 -0.98 -11.08
C LEU A 18 4.77 -1.81 -10.92
N GLY A 19 4.58 -2.83 -11.74
CA GLY A 19 3.46 -3.76 -11.62
C GLY A 19 3.46 -4.47 -10.26
N ILE A 20 4.59 -5.06 -9.87
CA ILE A 20 4.75 -5.73 -8.56
C ILE A 20 4.50 -4.75 -7.42
N LEU A 21 5.12 -3.57 -7.47
CA LEU A 21 5.00 -2.54 -6.45
C LEU A 21 3.54 -2.10 -6.30
N SER A 22 2.84 -1.89 -7.41
CA SER A 22 1.43 -1.53 -7.42
C SER A 22 0.56 -2.64 -6.83
N SER A 23 0.79 -3.90 -7.22
CA SER A 23 0.08 -5.04 -6.61
C SER A 23 0.30 -5.10 -5.09
N ILE A 24 1.54 -4.93 -4.63
CA ILE A 24 1.86 -4.87 -3.20
C ILE A 24 1.13 -3.70 -2.54
N GLN A 25 1.09 -2.51 -3.16
CA GLN A 25 0.37 -1.36 -2.64
C GLN A 25 -1.10 -1.68 -2.38
N PHE A 26 -1.79 -2.22 -3.39
CA PHE A 26 -3.21 -2.50 -3.32
C PHE A 26 -3.50 -3.61 -2.32
N LEU A 27 -2.68 -4.67 -2.29
CA LEU A 27 -2.80 -5.74 -1.30
C LEU A 27 -2.57 -5.21 0.12
N LEU A 28 -1.55 -4.38 0.33
CA LEU A 28 -1.21 -3.82 1.64
C LEU A 28 -2.29 -2.84 2.13
N ALA A 29 -2.75 -1.95 1.26
CA ALA A 29 -3.82 -1.00 1.57
C ALA A 29 -5.15 -1.73 1.84
N GLY A 30 -5.50 -2.71 1.00
CA GLY A 30 -6.68 -3.56 1.20
C GLY A 30 -6.60 -4.35 2.51
N ALA A 31 -5.45 -4.97 2.80
CA ALA A 31 -5.24 -5.71 4.04
C ALA A 31 -5.31 -4.79 5.27
N ALA A 32 -4.75 -3.57 5.19
CA ALA A 32 -4.83 -2.59 6.27
C ALA A 32 -6.29 -2.18 6.53
N LEU A 33 -7.05 -1.85 5.48
CA LEU A 33 -8.47 -1.50 5.62
C LEU A 33 -9.30 -2.66 6.17
N VAL A 34 -9.12 -3.87 5.65
CA VAL A 34 -9.80 -5.07 6.16
C VAL A 34 -9.46 -5.32 7.62
N ASP A 35 -8.19 -5.15 8.01
CA ASP A 35 -7.75 -5.30 9.39
C ASP A 35 -8.37 -4.24 10.32
N ILE A 36 -8.42 -2.97 9.90
CA ILE A 36 -9.07 -1.88 10.64
C ILE A 36 -10.57 -2.17 10.85
N TRP A 37 -11.23 -2.69 9.82
CA TRP A 37 -12.65 -3.05 9.89
C TRP A 37 -12.88 -4.25 10.81
N ARG A 38 -12.05 -5.28 10.69
CA ARG A 38 -12.21 -6.56 11.40
C ARG A 38 -11.79 -6.48 12.88
N ARG A 39 -10.80 -5.66 13.22
CA ARG A 39 -10.34 -5.50 14.61
C ARG A 39 -11.24 -4.55 15.41
N PRO A 40 -11.59 -4.86 16.66
CA PRO A 40 -12.25 -3.91 17.55
C PRO A 40 -11.31 -2.74 17.84
N GLY A 41 -11.85 -1.53 18.03
CA GLY A 41 -11.05 -0.31 18.22
C GLY A 41 -10.11 -0.35 19.44
N SER A 42 -10.32 -1.28 20.36
CA SER A 42 -9.44 -1.56 21.51
C SER A 42 -8.07 -2.14 21.12
N GLU A 43 -7.97 -2.80 19.96
CA GLU A 43 -6.71 -3.35 19.41
C GLU A 43 -6.03 -2.39 18.42
N ILE A 44 -6.56 -1.18 18.24
CA ILE A 44 -6.03 -0.17 17.33
C ILE A 44 -5.61 1.04 18.15
N ASN A 45 -4.38 1.53 17.93
CA ASN A 45 -3.89 2.74 18.56
C ASN A 45 -4.51 3.98 17.89
N GLY A 46 -5.68 4.40 18.37
CA GLY A 46 -6.37 5.59 17.89
C GLY A 46 -7.61 5.28 17.04
N PRO A 47 -8.27 6.32 16.48
CA PRO A 47 -9.53 6.16 15.77
C PRO A 47 -9.35 5.46 14.42
N LYS A 48 -10.23 4.49 14.13
CA LYS A 48 -10.25 3.74 12.87
C LYS A 48 -10.26 4.64 11.63
N ALA A 49 -11.03 5.73 11.68
CA ALA A 49 -11.13 6.70 10.58
C ALA A 49 -9.79 7.37 10.26
N ALA A 50 -8.97 7.69 11.27
CA ALA A 50 -7.66 8.28 11.04
C ALA A 50 -6.72 7.29 10.35
N TRP A 51 -6.77 6.01 10.72
CA TRP A 51 -5.98 4.97 10.06
C TRP A 51 -6.46 4.67 8.64
N SER A 52 -7.77 4.71 8.38
CA SER A 52 -8.32 4.63 7.02
C SER A 52 -7.84 5.80 6.16
N ALA A 53 -7.85 7.03 6.69
CA ALA A 53 -7.33 8.20 6.01
C ALA A 53 -5.81 8.11 5.79
N ALA A 54 -5.06 7.61 6.78
CA ALA A 54 -3.63 7.36 6.62
C ALA A 54 -3.39 6.40 5.45
N CYS A 55 -4.13 5.29 5.37
CA CYS A 55 -4.02 4.31 4.28
C CYS A 55 -4.28 4.89 2.87
N ALA A 56 -4.96 6.04 2.75
CA ALA A 56 -5.11 6.75 1.49
C ALA A 56 -3.81 7.41 1.00
N VAL A 57 -2.82 7.57 1.88
CA VAL A 57 -1.51 8.17 1.59
C VAL A 57 -0.52 7.09 1.13
N ASN A 58 -0.62 6.69 -0.14
CA ASN A 58 0.31 5.76 -0.82
C ASN A 58 0.76 4.58 0.09
N PHE A 59 2.06 4.30 0.15
CA PHE A 59 2.64 3.21 0.93
C PHE A 59 2.81 3.58 2.40
N ILE A 60 3.00 4.87 2.68
CA ILE A 60 3.32 5.37 4.02
C ILE A 60 2.17 5.07 4.97
N GLY A 61 0.93 5.24 4.51
CA GLY A 61 -0.27 4.99 5.28
C GLY A 61 -0.41 3.57 5.82
N PRO A 62 -0.52 2.56 4.93
CA PRO A 62 -0.65 1.17 5.34
C PRO A 62 0.54 0.69 6.17
N ILE A 63 1.77 1.11 5.83
CA ILE A 63 2.97 0.78 6.60
C ILE A 63 2.87 1.37 8.01
N ALA A 64 2.53 2.65 8.15
CA ALA A 64 2.36 3.29 9.46
C ALA A 64 1.27 2.60 10.29
N TYR A 65 0.17 2.16 9.67
CA TYR A 65 -0.87 1.39 10.36
C TYR A 65 -0.33 0.07 10.93
N PHE A 66 0.40 -0.71 10.13
CA PHE A 66 0.92 -1.99 10.59
C PHE A 66 2.01 -1.85 11.67
N VAL A 67 2.79 -0.76 11.64
CA VAL A 67 3.88 -0.51 12.59
C VAL A 67 3.38 0.14 13.88
N PHE A 68 2.54 1.18 13.78
CA PHE A 68 2.11 2.00 14.92
C PHE A 68 0.62 1.85 15.24
N GLY A 69 -0.22 1.64 14.22
CA GLY A 69 -1.67 1.57 14.37
C GLY A 69 -2.18 0.27 14.98
N ARG A 70 -1.49 -0.85 14.76
CA ARG A 70 -1.88 -2.13 15.35
C ARG A 70 -1.31 -2.25 16.76
N ARG A 71 -2.18 -2.38 17.75
CA ARG A 71 -1.79 -2.70 19.13
C ARG A 71 -1.62 -4.22 19.23
N ARG A 72 -0.38 -4.69 19.35
CA ARG A 72 -0.07 -6.07 19.76
C ARG A 72 0.05 -6.05 21.28
N ASN A 73 -0.96 -6.59 21.97
CA ASN A 73 -0.78 -7.02 23.35
C ASN A 73 0.13 -8.25 23.38
#